data_AF-A0A843IU32-F1
#
_entry.id   AF-A0A843IU32-F1
#
_cell.length_a   1.000
_cell.length_b   1.000
_cell.length_c   1.000
_cell.angle_alpha   90.00
_cell.angle_beta   90.00
_cell.angle_gamma   90.00
#
_symmetry.space_group_name_H-M   'P 1'
#
loop_
_entity.id
_entity.type
_entity.pdbx_description
1 polymer ?
#
loop_
_entity_poly.entity_id
_entity_poly.type
_entity_poly.pdbx_seq_one_letter_code
_entity_poly.pdbx_strand_id
1 'polypeptide(L)'
;MALWRSGGHDKTRVPIPLIIGEIFLSVVIVRYMFSFTYTLYTIAEGIEEVAFRAFSLVFPVIMILLVVNSVIGIASAKPTSWRKVMRTSIILLIVNRVRGILGISGVMFDDTFLILITALTMAVMMLPSVRRFYLPPMTENPPLTRWIGYIFLMPLFKEADYEFVREATEPRDPPAA
;
A
#
# COMPACT_ATOMS: atom_id res chain seq x y z
N MET A 1 -9.76 42.20 16.76
CA MET A 1 -10.56 41.63 15.65
C MET A 1 -9.67 41.66 14.39
N ALA A 2 -8.91 40.59 14.15
CA ALA A 2 -8.09 40.43 12.94
C ALA A 2 -7.88 38.93 12.68
N LEU A 3 -8.65 38.46 11.69
CA LEU A 3 -8.58 37.24 10.89
C LEU A 3 -7.33 36.34 11.04
N TRP A 4 -7.41 35.31 11.88
CA TRP A 4 -6.56 34.10 11.82
C TRP A 4 -7.21 32.95 11.03
N ARG A 5 -8.00 33.29 10.01
CA ARG A 5 -8.64 32.30 9.13
C ARG A 5 -7.87 32.20 7.83
N SER A 6 -6.81 31.41 7.81
CA SER A 6 -6.18 30.95 6.56
C SER A 6 -5.17 29.86 6.86
N GLY A 7 -5.53 28.61 6.57
CA GLY A 7 -4.55 27.55 6.32
C GLY A 7 -4.38 26.48 7.39
N GLY A 8 -5.41 26.19 8.20
CA GLY A 8 -5.50 24.87 8.83
C GLY A 8 -5.65 23.84 7.71
N HIS A 9 -4.54 23.32 7.19
CA HIS A 9 -4.55 22.20 6.26
C HIS A 9 -5.07 21.02 7.06
N ASP A 10 -6.35 20.73 6.87
CA ASP A 10 -7.15 19.72 7.57
C ASP A 10 -6.53 18.34 7.30
N LYS A 11 -5.48 17.99 8.05
CA LYS A 11 -4.82 16.67 8.03
C LYS A 11 -5.74 15.55 8.53
N THR A 12 -6.92 15.91 9.02
CA THR A 12 -8.01 15.01 9.43
C THR A 12 -8.73 14.37 8.24
N ARG A 13 -8.69 14.98 7.05
CA ARG A 13 -9.35 14.43 5.86
C ARG A 13 -8.38 13.62 5.02
N VAL A 14 -8.61 12.32 4.97
CA VAL A 14 -7.95 11.39 4.04
C VAL A 14 -8.20 11.87 2.60
N PRO A 15 -7.15 12.09 1.78
CA PRO A 15 -7.35 12.57 0.42
C PRO A 15 -8.05 11.51 -0.44
N ILE A 16 -9.01 11.91 -1.27
CA ILE A 16 -9.82 11.01 -2.13
C ILE A 16 -8.95 10.01 -2.92
N PRO A 17 -7.81 10.42 -3.53
CA PRO A 17 -6.95 9.46 -4.22
C PRO A 17 -6.44 8.33 -3.32
N LEU A 18 -6.22 8.57 -2.02
CA LEU A 18 -5.79 7.52 -1.10
C LEU A 18 -6.89 6.47 -0.89
N ILE A 19 -8.15 6.90 -0.80
CA ILE A 19 -9.31 6.00 -0.74
C ILE A 19 -9.38 5.14 -2.00
N ILE A 20 -9.12 5.72 -3.17
CA ILE A 20 -9.04 4.97 -4.43
C ILE A 20 -7.92 3.92 -4.36
N GLY A 21 -6.74 4.30 -3.84
CA GLY A 21 -5.62 3.37 -3.65
C GLY A 21 -5.95 2.22 -2.69
N GLU A 22 -6.69 2.51 -1.62
CA GLU A 22 -7.18 1.49 -0.67
C GLU A 22 -8.17 0.53 -1.32
N ILE A 23 -9.10 1.04 -2.14
CA ILE A 23 -10.04 0.22 -2.91
C ILE A 23 -9.27 -0.68 -3.89
N PHE A 24 -8.26 -0.16 -4.59
CA PHE A 24 -7.43 -0.95 -5.50
C PHE A 24 -6.69 -2.08 -4.78
N LEU A 25 -6.07 -1.81 -3.62
CA LEU A 25 -5.45 -2.86 -2.81
C LEU A 25 -6.48 -3.88 -2.32
N SER A 26 -7.69 -3.44 -1.96
CA SER A 26 -8.77 -4.33 -1.55
C SER A 26 -9.21 -5.27 -2.68
N VAL A 27 -9.29 -4.77 -3.91
CA VAL A 27 -9.55 -5.60 -5.11
C VAL A 27 -8.44 -6.63 -5.31
N VAL A 28 -7.18 -6.26 -5.08
CA VAL A 28 -6.04 -7.18 -5.14
C VAL A 28 -6.17 -8.30 -4.09
N ILE A 29 -6.59 -7.99 -2.86
CA ILE A 29 -6.85 -8.99 -1.81
C ILE A 29 -7.91 -9.99 -2.29
N VAL A 30 -9.05 -9.49 -2.75
CA VAL A 30 -10.17 -10.32 -3.24
C VAL A 30 -9.70 -11.23 -4.36
N ARG A 31 -8.93 -10.72 -5.33
CA ARG A 31 -8.35 -11.54 -6.41
C ARG A 31 -7.50 -12.67 -5.85
N TYR A 32 -6.58 -12.39 -4.93
CA TYR A 32 -5.73 -13.45 -4.37
C TYR A 32 -6.52 -14.46 -3.54
N MET A 33 -7.60 -14.06 -2.86
CA MET A 33 -8.51 -14.99 -2.19
C MET A 33 -9.16 -15.94 -3.19
N PHE A 34 -9.64 -15.44 -4.34
CA PHE A 34 -10.15 -16.30 -5.41
C PHE A 34 -9.10 -17.28 -5.94
N SER A 35 -7.87 -16.80 -6.16
CA SER A 35 -6.75 -17.67 -6.60
C SER A 35 -6.43 -18.77 -5.58
N PHE A 36 -6.47 -18.44 -4.29
CA PHE A 36 -6.29 -19.41 -3.20
C PHE A 36 -7.40 -20.47 -3.19
N THR A 37 -8.67 -20.05 -3.18
CA THR A 37 -9.82 -20.96 -3.16
C THR A 37 -9.83 -21.89 -4.36
N TYR A 38 -9.53 -21.38 -5.55
CA TYR A 38 -9.46 -22.24 -6.74
C TYR A 38 -8.30 -23.24 -6.65
N THR A 39 -7.13 -22.81 -6.19
CA THR A 39 -5.99 -23.72 -6.05
C THR A 39 -6.34 -24.85 -5.08
N LEU A 40 -7.00 -24.54 -3.96
CA LEU A 40 -7.53 -25.54 -3.04
C LEU A 40 -8.55 -26.49 -3.70
N TYR A 41 -9.50 -25.95 -4.46
CA TYR A 41 -10.51 -26.74 -5.17
C TYR A 41 -9.86 -27.74 -6.14
N THR A 42 -8.88 -27.29 -6.93
CA THR A 42 -8.19 -28.18 -7.89
C THR A 42 -7.34 -29.25 -7.24
N ILE A 43 -6.82 -29.00 -6.03
CA ILE A 43 -6.13 -30.01 -5.22
C ILE A 43 -7.15 -31.06 -4.73
N ALA A 44 -8.31 -30.61 -4.25
CA ALA A 44 -9.35 -31.49 -3.74
C ALA A 44 -9.92 -32.42 -4.82
N GLU A 45 -10.04 -31.94 -6.06
CA GLU A 45 -10.49 -32.76 -7.19
C GLU A 45 -9.39 -33.67 -7.79
N GLY A 46 -8.15 -33.58 -7.30
CA GLY A 46 -7.05 -34.44 -7.75
C GLY A 46 -6.69 -34.28 -9.23
N ILE A 47 -7.03 -33.13 -9.82
CA ILE A 47 -6.95 -32.90 -11.28
C ILE A 47 -5.50 -32.85 -11.79
N GLU A 48 -4.51 -32.59 -10.92
CA GLU A 48 -3.08 -32.48 -11.28
C GLU A 48 -2.14 -32.91 -10.13
N GLU A 49 -0.82 -32.85 -10.36
CA GLU A 49 0.26 -33.08 -9.39
C GLU A 49 0.02 -32.33 -8.06
N VAL A 50 -0.62 -33.04 -7.12
CA VAL A 50 -1.08 -32.52 -5.82
C VAL A 50 0.05 -31.82 -5.05
N ALA A 51 1.28 -32.34 -5.13
CA ALA A 51 2.43 -31.78 -4.42
C ALA A 51 2.83 -30.38 -4.93
N PHE A 52 2.86 -30.17 -6.24
CA PHE A 52 3.22 -28.89 -6.84
C PHE A 52 2.17 -27.82 -6.56
N ARG A 53 0.88 -28.18 -6.61
CA ARG A 53 -0.22 -27.26 -6.28
C ARG A 53 -0.33 -26.98 -4.78
N ALA A 54 -0.06 -27.96 -3.92
CA ALA A 54 0.03 -27.72 -2.49
C ALA A 54 1.14 -26.71 -2.15
N PHE A 55 2.29 -26.81 -2.82
CA PHE A 55 3.36 -25.81 -2.69
C PHE A 55 2.94 -24.43 -3.22
N SER A 56 2.17 -24.38 -4.31
CA SER A 56 1.75 -23.11 -4.90
C SER A 56 0.76 -22.31 -4.04
N LEU A 57 0.11 -22.93 -3.04
CA LEU A 57 -0.75 -22.24 -2.06
C LEU A 57 -0.01 -21.20 -1.20
N VAL A 58 1.30 -21.36 -1.04
CA VAL A 58 2.12 -20.42 -0.24
C VAL A 58 2.10 -19.03 -0.87
N PHE A 59 2.10 -18.93 -2.21
CA PHE A 59 2.14 -17.66 -2.92
C PHE A 59 0.93 -16.75 -2.65
N PRO A 60 -0.32 -17.16 -2.91
CA PRO A 60 -1.47 -16.29 -2.67
C PRO A 60 -1.59 -15.92 -1.18
N VAL A 61 -1.22 -16.80 -0.25
CA VAL A 61 -1.24 -16.50 1.20
C VAL A 61 -0.26 -15.38 1.54
N ILE A 62 1.01 -15.48 1.12
CA ILE A 62 2.01 -14.43 1.36
C ILE A 62 1.59 -13.11 0.71
N MET A 63 1.07 -13.15 -0.51
CA MET A 63 0.60 -11.94 -1.21
C MET A 63 -0.56 -11.26 -0.47
N ILE A 64 -1.54 -12.03 0.02
CA ILE A 64 -2.65 -11.50 0.83
C ILE A 64 -2.11 -10.82 2.09
N LEU A 65 -1.19 -11.46 2.82
CA LEU A 65 -0.62 -10.90 4.05
C LEU A 65 0.10 -9.57 3.79
N LEU A 66 0.89 -9.48 2.71
CA LEU A 66 1.57 -8.24 2.33
C LEU A 66 0.59 -7.11 2.01
N VAL A 67 -0.47 -7.42 1.25
CA VAL A 67 -1.47 -6.43 0.85
C VAL A 67 -2.30 -5.98 2.06
N VAL A 68 -2.74 -6.90 2.91
CA VAL A 68 -3.50 -6.59 4.14
C VAL A 68 -2.69 -5.67 5.06
N ASN A 69 -1.41 -5.97 5.28
CA ASN A 69 -0.52 -5.11 6.08
C ASN A 69 -0.37 -3.70 5.46
N SER A 70 -0.39 -3.62 4.13
CA SER A 70 -0.34 -2.35 3.40
C SER A 70 -1.65 -1.55 3.55
N VAL A 71 -2.80 -2.21 3.45
CA VAL A 71 -4.13 -1.60 3.63
C VAL A 71 -4.30 -1.07 5.05
N ILE A 72 -3.96 -1.85 6.08
CA ILE A 72 -4.07 -1.39 7.48
C ILE A 72 -3.20 -0.15 7.74
N GLY A 73 -2.03 -0.08 7.09
CA GLY A 73 -1.12 1.05 7.25
C GLY A 73 -1.51 2.30 6.46
N ILE A 74 -2.25 2.18 5.36
CA ILE A 74 -2.41 3.26 4.37
C ILE A 74 -3.02 4.53 4.95
N ALA A 75 -4.00 4.40 5.84
CA ALA A 75 -4.68 5.55 6.44
C ALA A 75 -3.89 6.23 7.57
N SER A 76 -2.78 5.63 8.03
CA SER A 76 -2.11 6.06 9.27
C SER A 76 -1.32 7.39 9.18
N ALA A 77 -1.31 8.09 8.04
CA ALA A 77 -0.52 9.30 7.77
C ALA A 77 0.99 9.19 8.09
N LYS A 78 1.49 7.99 8.43
CA LYS A 78 2.89 7.74 8.76
C LYS A 78 3.70 7.62 7.48
N PRO A 79 4.87 8.26 7.38
CA PRO A 79 5.73 8.21 6.19
C PRO A 79 6.17 6.78 5.85
N THR A 80 6.32 5.92 6.86
CA THR A 80 6.61 4.49 6.71
C THR A 80 5.51 3.72 5.98
N SER A 81 4.26 4.14 6.12
CA SER A 81 3.10 3.43 5.56
C SER A 81 3.02 3.62 4.04
N TRP A 82 3.27 4.82 3.54
CA TRP A 82 3.43 5.07 2.11
C TRP A 82 4.50 4.18 1.50
N ARG A 83 5.67 4.10 2.14
CA ARG A 83 6.78 3.26 1.68
C ARG A 83 6.40 1.78 1.66
N LYS A 84 5.71 1.29 2.71
CA LYS A 84 5.26 -0.10 2.79
C LYS A 84 4.36 -0.44 1.61
N VAL A 85 3.39 0.43 1.28
CA VAL A 85 2.51 0.21 0.12
C VAL A 85 3.32 0.17 -1.16
N MET A 86 4.21 1.12 -1.40
CA MET A 86 5.05 1.17 -2.61
C MET A 86 5.92 -0.08 -2.77
N ARG A 87 6.59 -0.52 -1.69
CA ARG A 87 7.41 -1.74 -1.72
C ARG A 87 6.56 -2.99 -1.94
N THR A 88 5.40 -3.08 -1.31
CA THR A 88 4.47 -4.19 -1.51
C THR A 88 3.99 -4.25 -2.96
N SER A 89 3.62 -3.12 -3.56
CA SER A 89 3.26 -3.05 -4.99
C SER A 89 4.40 -3.53 -5.90
N ILE A 90 5.65 -3.19 -5.60
CA ILE A 90 6.81 -3.67 -6.36
C ILE A 90 6.99 -5.19 -6.19
N ILE A 91 6.91 -5.70 -4.97
CA ILE A 91 7.02 -7.13 -4.68
C ILE A 91 5.91 -7.90 -5.40
N LEU A 92 4.68 -7.40 -5.39
CA LEU A 92 3.55 -7.98 -6.11
C LEU A 92 3.82 -8.10 -7.60
N LEU A 93 4.36 -7.06 -8.24
CA LEU A 93 4.71 -7.08 -9.66
C LEU A 93 5.80 -8.12 -9.96
N ILE A 94 6.86 -8.16 -9.16
CA ILE A 94 7.97 -9.09 -9.34
C ILE A 94 7.50 -10.54 -9.16
N VAL A 95 6.78 -10.82 -8.07
CA VAL A 95 6.30 -12.17 -7.78
C VAL A 95 5.31 -12.63 -8.84
N ASN A 96 4.41 -11.76 -9.30
CA ASN A 96 3.47 -12.14 -10.37
C ASN A 96 4.21 -12.49 -11.67
N ARG A 97 5.29 -11.75 -12.00
CA ARG A 97 6.15 -12.08 -13.16
C ARG A 97 6.90 -13.40 -12.98
N VAL A 98 7.51 -13.64 -11.81
CA VAL A 98 8.22 -14.90 -11.51
C VAL A 98 7.26 -16.08 -11.59
N ARG A 99 6.05 -15.93 -11.05
CA ARG A 99 5.00 -16.94 -11.09
C ARG A 99 4.61 -17.32 -12.52
N GLY A 100 4.46 -16.32 -13.40
CA GLY A 100 4.20 -16.54 -14.83
C GLY A 100 5.34 -17.27 -15.55
N ILE A 101 6.60 -16.95 -15.25
CA ILE A 101 7.77 -17.63 -15.83
C ILE A 101 7.86 -19.09 -15.37
N LEU A 102 7.57 -19.35 -14.10
CA LEU A 102 7.62 -20.70 -13.51
C LEU A 102 6.43 -21.59 -13.92
N GLY A 103 5.49 -21.08 -14.72
CA GLY A 103 4.30 -21.84 -15.13
C GLY A 103 3.37 -22.19 -13.96
N ILE A 104 3.48 -21.49 -12.83
CA ILE A 104 2.61 -21.70 -11.66
C ILE A 104 1.27 -20.98 -11.92
N SER A 105 0.54 -21.42 -12.95
CA SER A 105 -0.74 -20.82 -13.33
C SER A 105 -1.86 -21.34 -12.44
N GLY A 106 -2.38 -20.48 -11.58
CA GLY A 106 -3.62 -20.73 -10.82
C GLY A 106 -4.68 -19.74 -11.26
N VAL A 107 -5.59 -20.20 -12.13
CA VAL A 107 -6.78 -19.54 -12.71
C VAL A 107 -6.55 -18.54 -13.85
N MET A 108 -7.45 -18.67 -14.85
CA MET A 108 -7.83 -17.82 -15.99
C MET A 108 -8.10 -16.32 -15.74
N PHE A 109 -7.50 -15.67 -14.74
CA PHE A 109 -7.60 -14.20 -14.64
C PHE A 109 -6.31 -13.56 -15.12
N ASP A 110 -6.44 -12.79 -16.20
CA ASP A 110 -5.37 -12.12 -16.90
C ASP A 110 -4.41 -11.42 -15.92
N ASP A 111 -3.18 -11.92 -15.84
CA ASP A 111 -2.13 -11.32 -15.00
C ASP A 111 -1.92 -9.85 -15.35
N THR A 112 -2.30 -9.44 -16.56
CA THR A 112 -2.35 -8.05 -17.01
C THR A 112 -3.25 -7.19 -16.12
N PHE A 113 -4.41 -7.70 -15.68
CA PHE A 113 -5.34 -6.96 -14.81
C PHE A 113 -4.70 -6.63 -13.45
N LEU A 114 -4.04 -7.61 -12.84
CA LEU A 114 -3.33 -7.40 -11.57
C LEU A 114 -2.17 -6.42 -11.72
N ILE A 115 -1.39 -6.57 -12.78
CA ILE A 115 -0.28 -5.66 -13.09
C ILE A 115 -0.81 -4.24 -13.24
N LEU A 116 -1.92 -4.07 -13.95
CA LEU A 116 -2.54 -2.78 -14.20
C LEU A 116 -3.06 -2.13 -12.90
N ILE A 117 -3.82 -2.85 -12.07
CA ILE A 117 -4.30 -2.31 -10.78
C ILE A 117 -3.13 -1.98 -9.84
N THR A 118 -2.10 -2.82 -9.81
CA THR A 118 -0.92 -2.59 -8.98
C THR A 118 -0.15 -1.35 -9.45
N ALA A 119 0.00 -1.18 -10.77
CA ALA A 119 0.62 0.01 -11.36
C ALA A 119 -0.21 1.28 -11.10
N LEU A 120 -1.54 1.20 -11.20
CA LEU A 120 -2.44 2.31 -10.85
C LEU A 120 -2.31 2.70 -9.37
N THR A 121 -2.18 1.73 -8.46
CA THR A 121 -1.96 1.98 -7.03
C THR A 121 -0.65 2.75 -6.81
N MET A 122 0.43 2.36 -7.50
CA MET A 122 1.70 3.09 -7.45
C MET A 122 1.58 4.51 -8.01
N ALA A 123 0.84 4.69 -9.12
CA ALA A 123 0.60 5.99 -9.72
C ALA A 123 -0.16 6.92 -8.77
N VAL A 124 -1.21 6.41 -8.12
CA VAL A 124 -1.97 7.11 -7.09
C VAL A 124 -1.06 7.53 -5.93
N MET A 125 -0.20 6.63 -5.46
CA MET A 125 0.74 6.91 -4.38
C MET A 125 1.77 7.99 -4.72
N MET A 126 2.08 8.20 -5.99
CA MET A 126 2.99 9.25 -6.45
C MET A 126 2.30 10.61 -6.65
N LEU A 127 0.97 10.69 -6.54
CA LEU A 127 0.25 11.95 -6.70
C LEU A 127 0.68 12.99 -5.64
N PRO A 128 0.77 14.29 -6.00
CA PRO A 128 1.15 15.33 -5.07
C PRO A 128 0.24 15.42 -3.83
N SER A 129 -1.06 15.14 -3.98
CA SER A 129 -2.04 15.12 -2.89
C SER A 129 -1.74 14.03 -1.86
N VAL A 130 -1.39 12.83 -2.31
CA VAL A 130 -1.04 11.70 -1.46
C VAL A 130 0.32 11.93 -0.79
N ARG A 131 1.31 12.40 -1.55
CA ARG A 131 2.64 12.70 -0.99
C ARG A 131 2.59 13.76 0.11
N ARG A 132 1.74 14.78 -0.03
CA ARG A 132 1.51 15.81 1.01
C ARG A 132 0.88 15.25 2.28
N PHE A 133 0.05 14.22 2.18
CA PHE A 133 -0.56 13.57 3.34
C PHE A 133 0.48 12.86 4.22
N TYR A 134 1.53 12.31 3.62
CA TYR A 134 2.63 11.61 4.31
C TYR A 134 3.82 12.50 4.67
N LEU A 135 3.71 13.83 4.49
CA LEU A 135 4.74 14.80 4.85
C LEU A 135 4.45 15.44 6.22
N PRO A 136 5.49 15.73 7.02
CA PRO A 136 5.32 16.49 8.24
C PRO A 136 4.79 17.89 7.88
N PRO A 137 3.97 18.52 8.75
CA PRO A 137 3.51 19.88 8.48
C PRO A 137 4.72 20.81 8.35
N MET A 138 4.58 21.87 7.55
CA MET A 138 5.64 22.85 7.27
C MET A 138 6.88 22.34 6.50
N THR A 139 6.84 21.11 5.96
CA THR A 139 7.89 20.62 5.06
C THR A 139 7.50 20.82 3.60
N GLU A 140 8.39 21.39 2.78
CA GLU A 140 8.18 21.48 1.34
C GLU A 140 8.12 20.09 0.70
N ASN A 141 7.24 19.90 -0.29
CA ASN A 141 7.10 18.61 -0.96
C ASN A 141 8.32 18.35 -1.86
N PRO A 142 9.13 17.31 -1.60
CA PRO A 142 10.29 17.03 -2.43
C PRO A 142 9.90 16.63 -3.87
N PRO A 143 10.79 16.84 -4.84
CA PRO A 143 10.56 16.46 -6.24
C PRO A 143 10.36 14.94 -6.36
N LEU A 144 9.62 14.52 -7.39
CA LEU A 144 9.20 13.12 -7.58
C LEU A 144 10.38 12.13 -7.66
N THR A 145 11.52 12.56 -8.20
CA THR A 145 12.76 11.76 -8.27
C THR A 145 13.28 11.36 -6.88
N ARG A 146 13.20 12.25 -5.88
CA ARG A 146 13.59 11.91 -4.50
C ARG A 146 12.65 10.89 -3.87
N TRP A 147 11.36 10.95 -4.20
CA TRP A 147 10.39 9.96 -3.73
C TRP A 147 10.69 8.56 -4.25
N ILE A 148 11.16 8.42 -5.48
CA ILE A 148 11.65 7.13 -6.00
C ILE A 148 12.86 6.65 -5.16
N GLY A 149 13.80 7.54 -4.85
CA GLY A 149 14.92 7.23 -3.95
C GLY A 149 14.50 6.78 -2.55
N TYR A 150 13.44 7.40 -1.98
CA TYR A 150 12.90 7.04 -0.66
C TYR A 150 12.23 5.67 -0.62
N ILE A 151 11.91 5.06 -1.77
CA ILE A 151 11.42 3.68 -1.81
C ILE A 151 12.55 2.71 -1.47
N PHE A 152 13.75 2.93 -2.02
CA PHE A 152 14.84 1.95 -1.99
C PHE A 152 15.96 2.29 -1.01
N LEU A 153 16.39 3.55 -0.93
CA LEU A 153 17.73 3.90 -0.44
C LEU A 153 17.76 4.72 0.86
N MET A 154 16.74 5.52 1.17
CA MET A 154 16.80 6.45 2.31
C MET A 154 15.53 6.42 3.16
N PRO A 155 15.60 6.53 4.51
CA PRO A 155 14.43 6.80 5.34
C PRO A 155 13.81 8.15 4.96
N LEU A 156 12.47 8.19 4.84
CA LEU A 156 11.73 9.36 4.33
C LEU A 156 11.88 10.51 5.33
N PHE A 157 11.82 10.17 6.62
CA PHE A 157 12.24 10.95 7.78
C PHE A 157 12.73 9.97 8.88
N LYS A 158 13.57 10.42 9.82
CA LYS A 158 13.77 9.67 11.08
C LYS A 158 12.47 9.78 11.88
N GLU A 159 11.91 8.66 12.33
CA GLU A 159 10.61 8.62 13.02
C GLU A 159 10.55 9.58 14.22
N ALA A 160 11.67 9.75 14.93
CA ALA A 160 11.81 10.69 16.03
C ALA A 160 11.45 12.13 15.62
N ASP A 161 11.95 12.63 14.49
CA ASP A 161 11.69 14.00 14.01
C ASP A 161 10.22 14.20 13.62
N TYR A 162 9.47 13.13 13.38
CA TYR A 162 8.09 13.16 12.93
C TYR A 162 7.09 13.22 14.10
N GLU A 163 7.41 12.59 15.24
CA GLU A 163 6.59 12.64 16.46
C GLU A 163 6.58 14.03 17.08
N PHE A 164 7.75 14.68 17.21
CA PHE A 164 7.86 16.03 17.79
C PHE A 164 7.02 17.07 17.04
N VAL A 165 6.98 16.98 15.70
CA VAL A 165 6.20 17.93 14.89
C VAL A 165 4.70 17.65 15.00
N ARG A 166 4.30 16.38 15.14
CA ARG A 166 2.88 16.02 15.35
C ARG A 166 2.38 16.52 16.70
N GLU A 167 3.17 16.30 17.75
CA GLU A 167 2.86 16.73 19.12
C GLU A 167 2.81 18.27 19.23
N ALA A 168 3.64 19.00 18.48
CA ALA A 168 3.60 20.46 18.42
C ALA A 168 2.39 21.04 17.65
N THR A 169 1.72 20.24 16.81
CA THR A 169 0.62 20.71 15.95
C THR A 169 -0.76 20.34 16.51
N GLU A 170 -0.85 19.40 17.45
CA GLU A 170 -2.09 18.93 18.05
C GLU A 170 -2.39 19.76 19.32
N PRO A 171 -3.51 20.52 19.39
CA PRO A 171 -3.83 21.29 20.59
C PRO A 171 -4.06 20.32 21.75
N ARG A 172 -3.23 20.44 22.78
CA ARG A 172 -3.38 19.68 24.03
C ARG A 172 -4.63 20.20 24.73
N ASP A 173 -5.72 19.43 24.74
CA ASP A 173 -6.86 19.74 25.60
C ASP A 173 -6.34 19.86 27.05
N PRO A 174 -6.70 20.95 27.76
CA PRO A 174 -6.25 21.11 29.14
C PRO A 174 -6.74 19.92 29.97
N PRO A 175 -5.93 19.44 30.94
CA PRO A 175 -6.38 18.36 31.82
C PRO A 175 -7.70 18.78 32.45
N ALA A 176 -8.70 17.90 32.35
CA ALA A 176 -9.99 18.09 33.00
C ALA A 176 -9.74 18.37 34.48
N ALA A 177 -10.10 19.58 34.91
CA ALA A 177 -9.94 20.07 36.27
C ALA A 177 -10.86 19.33 37.24
#